data_AF-A0A851BWR5-F1
#
_entry.id   AF-A0A851BWR5-F1
#
_cell.length_a   1.000
_cell.length_b   1.000
_cell.length_c   1.000
_cell.angle_alpha   90.00
_cell.angle_beta   90.00
_cell.angle_gamma   90.00
#
_symmetry.space_group_name_H-M   'P 1'
#
loop_
_entity.id
_entity.type
_entity.pdbx_description
1 polymer ?
#
loop_
_entity_poly.entity_id
_entity_poly.type
_entity_poly.pdbx_seq_one_letter_code
_entity_poly.pdbx_strand_id
1 'polypeptide(L)'
;PRGGRAGRGRGDSGGDPAFASAFSSRCVAVCSAGRNLKEWLREQFCDHPLEHCEDTRLHDAAFVGDLPTLRSLLQDESFQSRINEKSVWCCGWLPCTPLRIAATAGHGPCVDFLLRKGAEIDLVDVKGQTALYVAVVNGHLECARILLEAGADPNGSRHHRSTPVYHAARVGRADILRELISRYGADVDVNHQLASRGPGQALRPLTTLVVCPLYISAAYHNLPCFRLLLQAGADPDFNCCGPINVQGFSRGSPVCVLDAVLRHGCEPAFVRLLVDFGADLNLVKVEALGAEATGRVKVNAEALEVFKEARGRTRSLLSLCRIAVRRILGKSRLDLIRSLPIPDPIKQFLLHEHT
;
A
#
# COMPACT_ATOMS: atom_id res chain seq x y z
N PRO A 1 34.38 29.34 -55.20
CA PRO A 1 34.41 30.70 -55.78
C PRO A 1 33.28 31.58 -55.23
N ARG A 2 33.66 32.54 -54.37
CA ARG A 2 32.97 33.78 -53.91
C ARG A 2 31.54 33.65 -53.34
N GLY A 3 31.18 34.13 -52.14
CA GLY A 3 31.84 34.99 -51.15
C GLY A 3 30.90 36.14 -50.68
N GLY A 4 30.92 36.47 -49.38
CA GLY A 4 30.52 37.79 -48.83
C GLY A 4 29.41 37.76 -47.76
N ARG A 5 29.73 37.72 -46.44
CA ARG A 5 29.99 38.83 -45.47
C ARG A 5 28.70 39.46 -44.90
N ALA A 6 28.34 39.35 -43.62
CA ALA A 6 28.96 39.77 -42.34
C ALA A 6 28.52 41.17 -41.86
N GLY A 7 28.11 41.29 -40.59
CA GLY A 7 27.95 42.59 -39.90
C GLY A 7 27.27 42.50 -38.52
N ARG A 8 28.06 42.48 -37.44
CA ARG A 8 27.66 42.63 -36.02
C ARG A 8 27.61 44.12 -35.64
N GLY A 9 26.92 44.47 -34.54
CA GLY A 9 27.19 45.72 -33.81
C GLY A 9 26.29 45.92 -32.57
N ARG A 10 26.91 46.14 -31.39
CA ARG A 10 26.34 46.36 -30.04
C ARG A 10 26.44 47.84 -29.63
N GLY A 11 25.76 48.21 -28.53
CA GLY A 11 26.07 49.35 -27.63
C GLY A 11 24.87 50.31 -27.50
N ASP A 12 24.16 50.51 -26.39
CA ASP A 12 24.41 50.71 -24.94
C ASP A 12 24.48 52.18 -24.50
N SER A 13 23.83 52.45 -23.35
CA SER A 13 23.90 53.60 -22.42
C SER A 13 23.19 54.95 -22.69
N GLY A 14 22.24 55.28 -21.78
CA GLY A 14 22.39 56.39 -20.82
C GLY A 14 21.58 57.69 -21.03
N GLY A 15 20.72 58.05 -20.05
CA GLY A 15 20.29 59.44 -19.83
C GLY A 15 18.96 59.64 -19.09
N ASP A 16 19.01 59.81 -17.77
CA ASP A 16 17.99 60.48 -16.92
C ASP A 16 18.40 61.97 -16.74
N PRO A 17 17.48 62.95 -16.51
CA PRO A 17 17.02 63.27 -15.14
C PRO A 17 15.58 63.88 -14.96
N ALA A 18 15.02 63.69 -13.75
CA ALA A 18 14.28 64.62 -12.83
C ALA A 18 13.47 65.82 -13.40
N PHE A 19 12.31 66.29 -12.90
CA PHE A 19 11.56 66.23 -11.62
C PHE A 19 10.18 66.94 -11.83
N ALA A 20 9.14 66.60 -11.03
CA ALA A 20 8.04 67.47 -10.53
C ALA A 20 6.60 66.87 -10.57
N SER A 21 6.20 66.39 -9.38
CA SER A 21 4.88 66.34 -8.70
C SER A 21 3.55 66.45 -9.47
N ALA A 22 2.58 65.59 -9.14
CA ALA A 22 1.61 65.85 -8.07
C ALA A 22 0.67 64.64 -7.80
N PHE A 23 0.33 64.48 -6.52
CA PHE A 23 -0.44 63.42 -5.87
C PHE A 23 -1.89 63.26 -6.37
N SER A 24 -2.39 62.02 -6.48
CA SER A 24 -3.22 61.38 -5.44
C SER A 24 -4.20 60.34 -6.03
N SER A 25 -3.99 59.10 -5.57
CA SER A 25 -5.01 58.11 -5.20
C SER A 25 -6.04 57.65 -6.25
N ARG A 26 -5.66 56.61 -7.00
CA ARG A 26 -6.54 55.46 -7.26
C ARG A 26 -5.74 54.25 -7.77
N CYS A 27 -6.16 53.08 -7.28
CA CYS A 27 -6.05 51.73 -7.85
C CYS A 27 -5.16 51.54 -9.09
N VAL A 28 -4.13 50.67 -9.01
CA VAL A 28 -3.85 49.66 -10.05
C VAL A 28 -3.21 48.42 -9.39
N ALA A 29 -3.64 47.27 -9.91
CA ALA A 29 -3.26 45.91 -9.61
C ALA A 29 -1.75 45.59 -9.68
N VAL A 30 -1.37 44.54 -8.95
CA VAL A 30 -0.21 43.70 -9.30
C VAL A 30 -0.73 42.27 -9.49
N CYS A 31 -0.50 41.73 -10.67
CA CYS A 31 -0.71 40.32 -11.02
C CYS A 31 0.41 39.43 -10.45
N SER A 32 0.07 38.16 -10.27
CA SER A 32 0.92 36.96 -10.26
C SER A 32 1.62 36.56 -8.95
N ALA A 33 1.00 35.60 -8.25
CA ALA A 33 1.51 34.25 -8.08
C ALA A 33 0.36 33.38 -7.56
N GLY A 34 0.14 32.19 -8.14
CA GLY A 34 -0.83 31.24 -7.58
C GLY A 34 -0.47 30.95 -6.13
N ARG A 35 -1.47 31.02 -5.24
CA ARG A 35 -1.29 30.80 -3.79
C ARG A 35 -0.47 29.53 -3.57
N ASN A 36 0.58 29.62 -2.76
CA ASN A 36 1.43 28.47 -2.47
C ASN A 36 0.57 27.42 -1.74
N LEU A 37 0.55 26.17 -2.23
CA LEU A 37 -0.17 25.07 -1.59
C LEU A 37 0.18 24.95 -0.09
N LYS A 38 1.41 25.30 0.29
CA LYS A 38 1.87 25.36 1.68
C LYS A 38 1.15 26.40 2.51
N GLU A 39 0.86 27.58 1.96
CA GLU A 39 0.15 28.66 2.66
C GLU A 39 -1.33 28.33 2.79
N TRP A 40 -1.94 27.77 1.73
CA TRP A 40 -3.33 27.32 1.77
C TRP A 40 -3.53 26.15 2.74
N LEU A 41 -2.62 25.18 2.79
CA LEU A 41 -2.66 24.09 3.77
C LEU A 41 -2.43 24.59 5.20
N ARG A 42 -1.62 25.64 5.40
CA ARG A 42 -1.45 26.30 6.69
C ARG A 42 -2.75 26.96 7.16
N GLU A 43 -3.40 27.74 6.30
CA GLU A 43 -4.63 28.46 6.67
C GLU A 43 -5.83 27.53 6.90
N GLN A 44 -5.91 26.40 6.20
CA GLN A 44 -7.06 25.49 6.30
C GLN A 44 -6.93 24.46 7.44
N PHE A 45 -5.71 24.18 7.90
CA PHE A 45 -5.46 23.09 8.85
C PHE A 45 -4.58 23.47 10.05
N CYS A 46 -4.01 24.69 10.08
CA CYS A 46 -3.29 25.21 11.24
C CYS A 46 -4.08 26.36 11.86
N ASP A 47 -5.06 26.03 12.69
CA ASP A 47 -5.63 27.01 13.62
C ASP A 47 -4.58 27.28 14.71
N HIS A 48 -3.55 28.10 14.42
CA HIS A 48 -2.88 29.07 15.31
C HIS A 48 -1.51 29.54 14.74
N PRO A 49 -1.11 30.81 14.99
CA PRO A 49 0.19 31.35 14.58
C PRO A 49 1.36 30.68 15.32
N LEU A 50 2.55 30.70 14.73
CA LEU A 50 3.81 30.08 15.20
C LEU A 50 4.42 30.71 16.48
N GLU A 51 3.63 30.92 17.53
CA GLU A 51 4.12 31.37 18.85
C GLU A 51 4.10 30.27 19.92
N HIS A 52 3.75 29.03 19.58
CA HIS A 52 3.98 27.87 20.45
C HIS A 52 4.84 26.86 19.70
N CYS A 53 6.15 26.87 19.97
CA CYS A 53 6.97 25.69 19.71
C CYS A 53 6.50 24.63 20.72
N GLU A 54 5.50 23.83 20.35
CA GLU A 54 5.10 22.65 21.11
C GLU A 54 6.38 21.84 21.38
N ASP A 55 6.73 21.62 22.64
CA ASP A 55 7.98 20.97 23.02
C ASP A 55 8.15 19.62 22.29
N THR A 56 9.05 19.57 21.29
CA THR A 56 9.25 18.42 20.40
C THR A 56 10.27 17.42 20.93
N ARG A 57 10.84 17.63 22.13
CA ARG A 57 11.90 16.78 22.67
C ARG A 57 11.52 15.31 22.69
N LEU A 58 10.24 15.01 22.95
CA LEU A 58 9.71 13.66 22.94
C LEU A 58 9.68 13.06 21.51
N HIS A 59 9.26 13.84 20.51
CA HIS A 59 9.25 13.44 19.10
C HIS A 59 10.67 13.28 18.55
N ASP A 60 11.61 14.17 18.91
CA ASP A 60 12.99 14.12 18.49
C ASP A 60 13.73 12.92 19.08
N ALA A 61 13.53 12.64 20.37
CA ALA A 61 14.07 11.44 21.02
C ALA A 61 13.51 10.15 20.38
N ALA A 62 12.22 10.12 20.05
CA ALA A 62 11.60 9.00 19.34
C ALA A 62 12.14 8.83 17.91
N PHE A 63 12.52 9.92 17.24
CA PHE A 63 13.10 9.89 15.89
C PHE A 63 14.53 9.33 15.88
N VAL A 64 15.37 9.80 16.80
CA VAL A 64 16.75 9.34 16.91
C VAL A 64 16.85 7.94 17.52
N GLY A 65 15.82 7.52 18.27
CA GLY A 65 15.82 6.24 18.99
C GLY A 65 16.48 6.33 20.37
N ASP A 66 16.52 7.52 20.97
CA ASP A 66 17.13 7.77 22.27
C ASP A 66 16.18 7.35 23.41
N LEU A 67 16.21 6.05 23.69
CA LEU A 67 15.43 5.46 24.77
C LEU A 67 15.76 6.05 26.17
N PRO A 68 17.03 6.30 26.54
CA PRO A 68 17.35 7.02 27.79
C PRO A 68 16.64 8.38 27.90
N THR A 69 16.66 9.19 26.84
CA THR A 69 15.97 10.49 26.85
C THR A 69 14.45 10.32 26.94
N LEU A 70 13.85 9.38 26.20
CA LEU A 70 12.42 9.05 26.35
C LEU A 70 12.07 8.66 27.79
N ARG A 71 12.90 7.85 28.44
CA ARG A 71 12.71 7.45 29.84
C ARG A 71 12.78 8.62 30.81
N SER A 72 13.69 9.55 30.58
CA SER A 72 13.85 10.77 31.38
C SER A 72 12.66 11.71 31.20
N LEU A 73 12.27 11.99 29.96
CA LEU A 73 11.17 12.90 29.65
C LEU A 73 9.82 12.38 30.18
N LEU A 74 9.52 11.08 30.01
CA LEU A 74 8.27 10.46 30.47
C LEU A 74 8.26 10.09 31.98
N GLN A 75 9.16 10.70 32.77
CA GLN A 75 8.99 10.81 34.22
C GLN A 75 8.20 12.06 34.62
N ASP A 76 8.22 13.10 33.78
CA ASP A 76 7.50 14.35 34.00
C ASP A 76 6.04 14.19 33.53
N GLU A 77 5.10 14.57 34.39
CA GLU A 77 3.66 14.49 34.11
C GLU A 77 3.25 15.32 32.89
N SER A 78 3.97 16.42 32.61
CA SER A 78 3.70 17.28 31.45
C SER A 78 3.91 16.53 30.14
N PHE A 79 5.02 15.80 29.99
CA PHE A 79 5.29 14.96 28.81
C PHE A 79 4.39 13.74 28.77
N GLN A 80 4.11 13.13 29.92
CA GLN A 80 3.24 11.97 30.01
C GLN A 80 1.82 12.29 29.52
N SER A 81 1.28 13.46 29.87
CA SER A 81 -0.04 13.92 29.40
C SER A 81 -0.09 14.19 27.88
N ARG A 82 1.06 14.47 27.26
CA ARG A 82 1.22 14.83 25.84
C ARG A 82 1.79 13.67 24.99
N ILE A 83 1.82 12.45 25.51
CA ILE A 83 2.40 11.29 24.80
C ILE A 83 1.74 11.00 23.44
N ASN A 84 0.46 11.37 23.28
CA ASN A 84 -0.32 11.20 22.05
C ASN A 84 -0.41 12.47 21.19
N GLU A 85 0.26 13.55 21.60
CA GLU A 85 0.23 14.80 20.86
C GLU A 85 0.92 14.66 19.51
N LYS A 86 0.30 15.24 18.49
CA LYS A 86 0.80 15.19 17.12
C LYS A 86 1.56 16.46 16.83
N SER A 87 2.87 16.37 16.62
CA SER A 87 3.70 17.52 16.25
C SER A 87 4.09 17.47 14.77
N VAL A 88 4.21 18.64 14.14
CA VAL A 88 4.70 18.79 12.77
C VAL A 88 6.22 18.65 12.77
N TRP A 89 6.66 17.43 12.50
CA TRP A 89 8.07 17.08 12.48
C TRP A 89 8.80 17.66 11.24
N CYS A 90 10.04 18.13 11.41
CA CYS A 90 10.74 18.96 10.42
C CYS A 90 10.94 18.34 9.02
N CYS A 91 10.85 17.01 8.89
CA CYS A 91 11.05 16.32 7.61
C CYS A 91 9.77 15.69 7.04
N GLY A 92 8.63 15.88 7.71
CA GLY A 92 7.33 15.39 7.28
C GLY A 92 6.29 16.48 7.49
N TRP A 93 5.71 16.99 6.40
CA TRP A 93 4.68 18.04 6.40
C TRP A 93 3.35 17.62 7.08
N LEU A 94 3.34 16.60 7.94
CA LEU A 94 2.16 16.01 8.56
C LEU A 94 2.39 15.79 10.05
N PRO A 95 1.37 16.06 10.88
CA PRO A 95 1.47 15.91 12.33
C PRO A 95 1.51 14.41 12.72
N CYS A 96 2.50 14.04 13.55
CA CYS A 96 2.82 12.65 13.93
C CYS A 96 2.94 12.49 15.45
N THR A 97 2.52 11.34 16.00
CA THR A 97 2.79 10.98 17.40
C THR A 97 4.22 10.44 17.58
N PRO A 98 4.83 10.53 18.78
CA PRO A 98 6.12 9.93 19.07
C PRO A 98 6.16 8.42 18.75
N LEU A 99 5.09 7.68 19.06
CA LEU A 99 4.98 6.25 18.74
C LEU A 99 5.11 6.00 17.23
N ARG A 100 4.42 6.79 16.43
CA ARG A 100 4.46 6.67 14.97
C ARG A 100 5.84 7.03 14.41
N ILE A 101 6.51 8.02 14.98
CA ILE A 101 7.87 8.41 14.60
C ILE A 101 8.85 7.28 14.89
N ALA A 102 8.83 6.73 16.11
CA ALA A 102 9.67 5.58 16.47
C ALA A 102 9.43 4.37 15.56
N ALA A 103 8.17 4.07 15.25
CA ALA A 103 7.80 2.99 14.33
C ALA A 103 8.23 3.27 12.87
N THR A 104 8.22 4.54 12.43
CA THR A 104 8.70 4.95 11.09
C THR A 104 10.21 4.81 10.98
N ALA A 105 10.95 5.11 12.05
CA ALA A 105 12.41 5.03 12.10
C ALA A 105 12.94 3.62 12.46
N GLY A 106 12.07 2.72 12.92
CA GLY A 106 12.43 1.33 13.21
C GLY A 106 12.95 1.07 14.62
N HIS A 107 12.70 1.98 15.56
CA HIS A 107 13.22 1.90 16.92
C HIS A 107 12.34 1.04 17.84
N GLY A 108 12.43 -0.28 17.70
CA GLY A 108 11.64 -1.26 18.47
C GLY A 108 11.60 -1.00 19.99
N PRO A 109 12.75 -0.81 20.68
CA PRO A 109 12.78 -0.51 22.11
C PRO A 109 12.04 0.78 22.50
N CYS A 110 12.03 1.79 21.62
CA CYS A 110 11.29 3.03 21.84
C CYS A 110 9.79 2.80 21.65
N VAL A 111 9.39 2.02 20.65
CA VAL A 111 7.99 1.62 20.42
C VAL A 111 7.43 0.88 21.63
N ASP A 112 8.13 -0.16 22.12
CA ASP A 112 7.72 -0.93 23.30
C ASP A 112 7.60 -0.03 24.54
N PHE A 113 8.57 0.85 24.77
CA PHE A 113 8.54 1.76 25.91
C PHE A 113 7.38 2.76 25.85
N LEU A 114 7.13 3.37 24.68
CA LEU A 114 6.04 4.32 24.47
C LEU A 114 4.67 3.66 24.69
N LEU A 115 4.49 2.42 24.23
CA LEU A 115 3.26 1.65 24.45
C LEU A 115 3.03 1.35 25.94
N ARG A 116 4.08 0.93 26.67
CA ARG A 116 4.00 0.71 28.13
C ARG A 116 3.69 1.99 28.91
N LYS A 117 3.98 3.14 28.33
CA LYS A 117 3.64 4.46 28.86
C LYS A 117 2.27 4.97 28.41
N GLY A 118 1.45 4.14 27.77
CA GLY A 118 0.06 4.51 27.43
C GLY A 118 -0.08 5.28 26.12
N ALA A 119 0.91 5.23 25.22
CA ALA A 119 0.71 5.74 23.87
C ALA A 119 -0.43 4.98 23.17
N GLU A 120 -1.36 5.70 22.55
CA GLU A 120 -2.48 5.11 21.83
C GLU A 120 -2.01 4.45 20.52
N ILE A 121 -2.28 3.16 20.40
CA ILE A 121 -1.65 2.29 19.40
C ILE A 121 -2.17 2.51 17.97
N ASP A 122 -3.48 2.73 17.82
CA ASP A 122 -4.16 2.86 16.53
C ASP A 122 -4.46 4.32 16.15
N LEU A 123 -3.74 5.28 16.75
CA LEU A 123 -3.82 6.66 16.31
C LEU A 123 -3.36 6.81 14.87
N VAL A 124 -4.20 7.49 14.09
CA VAL A 124 -3.95 7.74 12.67
C VAL A 124 -3.50 9.17 12.42
N ASP A 125 -2.64 9.33 11.41
CA ASP A 125 -2.31 10.64 10.87
C ASP A 125 -3.39 11.17 9.90
N VAL A 126 -3.12 12.32 9.28
CA VAL A 126 -4.04 12.95 8.31
C VAL A 126 -4.25 12.12 7.02
N LYS A 127 -3.44 11.09 6.81
CA LYS A 127 -3.58 10.11 5.71
C LYS A 127 -4.19 8.80 6.19
N GLY A 128 -4.60 8.69 7.46
CA GLY A 128 -5.18 7.47 8.02
C GLY A 128 -4.18 6.40 8.43
N GLN A 129 -2.90 6.73 8.49
CA GLN A 129 -1.83 5.77 8.69
C GLN A 129 -1.56 5.56 10.17
N THR A 130 -1.57 4.31 10.62
CA THR A 130 -1.24 3.89 12.00
C THR A 130 0.27 3.72 12.19
N ALA A 131 0.72 3.53 13.44
CA ALA A 131 2.10 3.12 13.74
C ALA A 131 2.45 1.76 13.09
N LEU A 132 1.51 0.80 13.09
CA LEU A 132 1.71 -0.49 12.44
C LEU A 132 1.91 -0.31 10.93
N TYR A 133 1.09 0.52 10.29
CA TYR A 133 1.21 0.80 8.87
C TYR A 133 2.62 1.28 8.48
N VAL A 134 3.17 2.26 9.19
CA VAL A 134 4.50 2.82 8.86
C VAL A 134 5.62 1.83 9.16
N ALA A 135 5.51 1.01 10.20
CA ALA A 135 6.48 -0.06 10.48
C ALA A 135 6.51 -1.09 9.33
N VAL A 136 5.35 -1.47 8.81
CA VAL A 136 5.22 -2.41 7.69
C VAL A 136 5.79 -1.81 6.39
N VAL A 137 5.44 -0.57 6.05
CA VAL A 137 5.91 0.09 4.82
C VAL A 137 7.43 0.26 4.79
N ASN A 138 8.04 0.57 5.94
CA ASN A 138 9.49 0.72 6.06
C ASN A 138 10.22 -0.62 6.33
N GLY A 139 9.50 -1.73 6.48
CA GLY A 139 10.09 -3.05 6.67
C GLY A 139 10.65 -3.33 8.06
N HIS A 140 10.19 -2.61 9.08
CA HIS A 140 10.63 -2.75 10.46
C HIS A 140 9.85 -3.87 11.17
N LEU A 141 10.28 -5.12 10.95
CA LEU A 141 9.64 -6.33 11.50
C LEU A 141 9.54 -6.31 13.03
N GLU A 142 10.57 -5.85 13.73
CA GLU A 142 10.58 -5.77 15.20
C GLU A 142 9.48 -4.81 15.71
N CYS A 143 9.39 -3.61 15.14
CA CYS A 143 8.33 -2.66 15.47
C CYS A 143 6.94 -3.22 15.16
N ALA A 144 6.77 -3.88 14.01
CA ALA A 144 5.50 -4.49 13.63
C ALA A 144 5.08 -5.59 14.64
N ARG A 145 6.02 -6.43 15.08
CA ARG A 145 5.76 -7.46 16.10
C ARG A 145 5.32 -6.83 17.42
N ILE A 146 6.08 -5.86 17.93
CA ILE A 146 5.77 -5.18 19.20
C ILE A 146 4.37 -4.55 19.14
N LEU A 147 4.04 -3.87 18.04
CA LEU A 147 2.73 -3.26 17.86
C LEU A 147 1.60 -4.30 17.82
N LEU A 148 1.78 -5.40 17.11
CA LEU A 148 0.78 -6.47 17.05
C LEU A 148 0.62 -7.18 18.41
N GLU A 149 1.72 -7.41 19.14
CA GLU A 149 1.72 -7.98 20.49
C GLU A 149 0.99 -7.08 21.50
N ALA A 150 1.09 -5.75 21.31
CA ALA A 150 0.37 -4.76 22.09
C ALA A 150 -1.10 -4.56 21.66
N GLY A 151 -1.59 -5.32 20.67
CA GLY A 151 -2.99 -5.34 20.26
C GLY A 151 -3.37 -4.38 19.14
N ALA A 152 -2.41 -3.91 18.33
CA ALA A 152 -2.71 -3.11 17.15
C ALA A 152 -3.63 -3.89 16.20
N ASP A 153 -4.61 -3.23 15.58
CA ASP A 153 -5.46 -3.88 14.58
C ASP A 153 -4.60 -4.33 13.37
N PRO A 154 -4.47 -5.64 13.08
CA PRO A 154 -3.69 -6.14 11.95
C PRO A 154 -4.24 -5.70 10.58
N ASN A 155 -5.50 -5.24 10.55
CA ASN A 155 -6.17 -4.67 9.39
C ASN A 155 -6.21 -3.13 9.43
N GLY A 156 -5.68 -2.51 10.49
CA GLY A 156 -5.88 -1.12 10.85
C GLY A 156 -5.37 -0.13 9.80
N SER A 157 -6.32 0.58 9.17
CA SER A 157 -6.14 1.84 8.45
C SER A 157 -7.51 2.47 8.19
N ARG A 158 -7.72 3.70 8.69
CA ARG A 158 -9.03 4.38 8.59
C ARG A 158 -9.28 4.99 7.21
N HIS A 159 -8.23 5.18 6.42
CA HIS A 159 -8.37 5.71 5.07
C HIS A 159 -8.54 4.56 4.07
N HIS A 160 -9.62 4.67 3.30
CA HIS A 160 -9.96 3.87 2.15
C HIS A 160 -8.72 3.30 1.46
N ARG A 161 -8.68 1.97 1.28
CA ARG A 161 -7.83 1.28 0.30
C ARG A 161 -6.38 0.94 0.69
N SER A 162 -6.06 0.71 1.97
CA SER A 162 -4.66 0.55 2.38
C SER A 162 -4.48 -0.28 3.68
N THR A 163 -4.57 -1.61 3.59
CA THR A 163 -4.33 -2.52 4.73
C THR A 163 -2.83 -2.84 4.93
N PRO A 164 -2.34 -3.14 6.15
CA PRO A 164 -0.96 -3.61 6.37
C PRO A 164 -0.54 -4.77 5.44
N VAL A 165 -1.43 -5.75 5.23
CA VAL A 165 -1.22 -6.90 4.32
C VAL A 165 -0.89 -6.45 2.89
N TYR A 166 -1.68 -5.53 2.32
CA TYR A 166 -1.43 -4.95 1.00
C TYR A 166 -0.03 -4.32 0.89
N HIS A 167 0.40 -3.57 1.91
CA HIS A 167 1.70 -2.90 1.87
C HIS A 167 2.87 -3.88 2.05
N ALA A 168 2.75 -4.85 2.94
CA ALA A 168 3.73 -5.93 3.06
C ALA A 168 3.90 -6.68 1.73
N ALA A 169 2.77 -6.98 1.06
CA ALA A 169 2.75 -7.64 -0.25
C ALA A 169 3.35 -6.78 -1.38
N ARG A 170 3.14 -5.45 -1.35
CA ARG A 170 3.72 -4.51 -2.32
C ARG A 170 5.22 -4.34 -2.15
N VAL A 171 5.69 -4.20 -0.91
CA VAL A 171 7.12 -3.99 -0.61
C VAL A 171 7.90 -5.31 -0.68
N GLY A 172 7.23 -6.45 -0.60
CA GLY A 172 7.87 -7.77 -0.66
C GLY A 172 8.34 -8.29 0.70
N ARG A 173 7.80 -7.74 1.81
CA ARG A 173 8.13 -8.15 3.18
C ARG A 173 7.36 -9.40 3.58
N ALA A 174 7.77 -10.54 3.01
CA ALA A 174 7.17 -11.85 3.28
C ALA A 174 7.31 -12.29 4.75
N ASP A 175 8.34 -11.81 5.43
CA ASP A 175 8.56 -11.96 6.87
C ASP A 175 7.44 -11.30 7.70
N ILE A 176 7.17 -10.02 7.44
CA ILE A 176 6.10 -9.25 8.10
C ILE A 176 4.73 -9.79 7.73
N LEU A 177 4.51 -10.08 6.44
CA LEU A 177 3.26 -10.65 5.93
C LEU A 177 2.91 -11.96 6.63
N ARG A 178 3.90 -12.83 6.86
CA ARG A 178 3.70 -14.09 7.57
C ARG A 178 3.25 -13.86 9.02
N GLU A 179 3.83 -12.89 9.73
CA GLU A 179 3.40 -12.57 11.10
C GLU A 179 1.95 -12.06 11.12
N LEU A 180 1.63 -11.08 10.25
CA LEU A 180 0.28 -10.51 10.13
C LEU A 180 -0.79 -11.59 9.93
N ILE A 181 -0.54 -12.52 9.00
CA ILE A 181 -1.49 -13.57 8.66
C ILE A 181 -1.51 -14.66 9.73
N SER A 182 -0.36 -15.24 10.05
CA SER A 182 -0.29 -16.51 10.78
C SER A 182 -0.55 -16.36 12.27
N ARG A 183 -0.14 -15.24 12.86
CA ARG A 183 -0.30 -14.99 14.31
C ARG A 183 -1.49 -14.11 14.64
N TYR A 184 -1.79 -13.14 13.78
CA TYR A 184 -2.78 -12.10 14.06
C TYR A 184 -4.01 -12.16 13.16
N GLY A 185 -4.10 -13.14 12.26
CA GLY A 185 -5.31 -13.39 11.46
C GLY A 185 -5.69 -12.23 10.55
N ALA A 186 -4.72 -11.47 10.04
CA ALA A 186 -4.97 -10.38 9.10
C ALA A 186 -5.71 -10.89 7.86
N ASP A 187 -6.70 -10.12 7.39
CA ASP A 187 -7.48 -10.50 6.22
C ASP A 187 -6.64 -10.35 4.94
N VAL A 188 -6.51 -11.44 4.19
CA VAL A 188 -5.76 -11.51 2.93
C VAL A 188 -6.55 -11.03 1.73
N ASP A 189 -7.88 -10.98 1.84
CA ASP A 189 -8.73 -10.37 0.83
C ASP A 189 -9.29 -9.07 1.39
N VAL A 190 -9.03 -7.95 0.72
CA VAL A 190 -9.57 -6.67 1.16
C VAL A 190 -11.04 -6.59 0.76
N ASN A 191 -11.92 -7.01 1.67
CA ASN A 191 -13.33 -6.68 1.64
C ASN A 191 -13.51 -5.28 2.22
N HIS A 192 -13.46 -4.25 1.37
CA HIS A 192 -14.19 -3.05 1.71
C HIS A 192 -15.66 -3.45 1.70
N GLN A 193 -16.23 -3.72 2.88
CA GLN A 193 -17.67 -3.71 3.01
C GLN A 193 -18.12 -2.38 2.37
N LEU A 194 -18.80 -2.50 1.23
CA LEU A 194 -19.64 -1.42 0.72
C LEU A 194 -20.69 -1.23 1.80
N ALA A 195 -20.42 -0.38 2.79
CA ALA A 195 -21.45 0.14 3.66
C ALA A 195 -22.54 0.68 2.72
N SER A 196 -23.65 -0.05 2.62
CA SER A 196 -24.86 0.30 1.88
C SER A 196 -24.63 0.76 0.42
N ARG A 197 -24.74 -0.14 -0.56
CA ARG A 197 -25.00 0.27 -1.95
C ARG A 197 -26.35 -0.25 -2.44
N GLY A 198 -27.25 0.70 -2.71
CA GLY A 198 -28.56 0.44 -3.31
C GLY A 198 -28.49 -0.09 -4.75
N PRO A 199 -29.60 -0.65 -5.25
CA PRO A 199 -29.66 -1.26 -6.58
C PRO A 199 -29.50 -0.20 -7.67
N GLY A 200 -28.52 -0.38 -8.58
CA GLY A 200 -28.51 0.34 -9.86
C GLY A 200 -27.25 1.12 -10.26
N GLN A 201 -26.12 1.05 -9.54
CA GLN A 201 -24.88 1.69 -10.02
C GLN A 201 -23.98 0.71 -10.80
N ALA A 202 -23.61 1.11 -12.02
CA ALA A 202 -22.75 0.38 -12.94
C ALA A 202 -21.41 -0.03 -12.29
N LEU A 203 -21.10 -1.32 -12.43
CA LEU A 203 -19.85 -1.95 -11.99
C LEU A 203 -18.67 -1.18 -12.59
N ARG A 204 -17.84 -0.57 -11.73
CA ARG A 204 -16.68 0.20 -12.19
C ARG A 204 -15.61 -0.73 -12.77
N PRO A 205 -14.91 -0.32 -13.84
CA PRO A 205 -13.80 -1.08 -14.42
C PRO A 205 -12.70 -1.42 -13.41
N LEU A 206 -11.86 -2.40 -13.76
CA LEU A 206 -10.73 -2.93 -12.97
C LEU A 206 -9.55 -1.95 -12.79
N THR A 207 -9.81 -0.65 -12.90
CA THR A 207 -8.87 0.40 -12.49
C THR A 207 -8.75 0.54 -10.97
N THR A 208 -9.47 -0.28 -10.19
CA THR A 208 -9.46 -0.29 -8.72
C THR A 208 -8.82 -1.53 -8.08
N LEU A 209 -8.00 -2.31 -8.83
CA LEU A 209 -7.14 -3.37 -8.28
C LEU A 209 -6.11 -2.88 -7.23
N VAL A 210 -6.05 -1.58 -6.99
CA VAL A 210 -5.16 -0.86 -6.06
C VAL A 210 -5.26 -1.32 -4.60
N VAL A 211 -6.13 -2.28 -4.27
CA VAL A 211 -6.28 -2.79 -2.91
C VAL A 211 -6.11 -4.29 -2.74
N CYS A 212 -6.07 -5.05 -3.83
CA CYS A 212 -5.95 -6.50 -3.72
C CYS A 212 -4.49 -6.88 -3.40
N PRO A 213 -4.20 -7.49 -2.23
CA PRO A 213 -2.83 -7.87 -1.87
C PRO A 213 -2.23 -8.90 -2.86
N LEU A 214 -3.06 -9.77 -3.41
CA LEU A 214 -2.65 -10.77 -4.39
C LEU A 214 -2.25 -10.11 -5.72
N TYR A 215 -3.03 -9.14 -6.20
CA TYR A 215 -2.68 -8.37 -7.39
C TYR A 215 -1.39 -7.56 -7.19
N ILE A 216 -1.27 -6.83 -6.08
CA ILE A 216 -0.13 -5.92 -5.90
C ILE A 216 1.18 -6.67 -5.74
N SER A 217 1.16 -7.85 -5.10
CA SER A 217 2.36 -8.70 -5.03
C SER A 217 2.77 -9.20 -6.41
N ALA A 218 1.84 -9.50 -7.32
CA ALA A 218 2.17 -9.82 -8.72
C ALA A 218 2.70 -8.61 -9.49
N ALA A 219 2.05 -7.44 -9.39
CA ALA A 219 2.47 -6.22 -10.07
C ALA A 219 3.88 -5.75 -9.70
N TYR A 220 4.34 -6.10 -8.49
CA TYR A 220 5.70 -5.83 -8.00
C TYR A 220 6.61 -7.07 -8.02
N HIS A 221 6.19 -8.17 -8.65
CA HIS A 221 6.97 -9.41 -8.79
C HIS A 221 7.43 -10.06 -7.47
N ASN A 222 6.65 -9.90 -6.39
CA ASN A 222 6.92 -10.46 -5.06
C ASN A 222 6.35 -11.88 -4.92
N LEU A 223 6.97 -12.87 -5.57
CA LEU A 223 6.53 -14.27 -5.56
C LEU A 223 6.37 -14.87 -4.15
N PRO A 224 7.27 -14.63 -3.18
CA PRO A 224 7.11 -15.18 -1.82
C PRO A 224 5.85 -14.65 -1.12
N CYS A 225 5.53 -13.36 -1.30
CA CYS A 225 4.31 -12.77 -0.75
C CYS A 225 3.07 -13.34 -1.44
N PHE A 226 3.11 -13.45 -2.77
CA PHE A 226 2.03 -14.03 -3.57
C PHE A 226 1.68 -15.45 -3.13
N ARG A 227 2.71 -16.29 -2.91
CA ARG A 227 2.54 -17.66 -2.37
C ARG A 227 1.91 -17.66 -0.98
N LEU A 228 2.40 -16.81 -0.07
CA LEU A 228 1.89 -16.73 1.30
C LEU A 228 0.41 -16.33 1.33
N LEU A 229 0.00 -15.37 0.50
CA LEU A 229 -1.41 -14.95 0.38
C LEU A 229 -2.31 -16.11 -0.08
N LEU A 230 -1.90 -16.86 -1.11
CA LEU A 230 -2.65 -18.01 -1.59
C LEU A 230 -2.71 -19.15 -0.55
N GLN A 231 -1.60 -19.42 0.14
CA GLN A 231 -1.55 -20.40 1.23
C GLN A 231 -2.52 -20.05 2.36
N ALA A 232 -2.60 -18.76 2.70
CA ALA A 232 -3.54 -18.21 3.67
C ALA A 232 -5.01 -18.22 3.21
N GLY A 233 -5.27 -18.60 1.96
CA GLY A 233 -6.63 -18.73 1.42
C GLY A 233 -7.15 -17.49 0.69
N ALA A 234 -6.26 -16.60 0.24
CA ALA A 234 -6.64 -15.54 -0.70
C ALA A 234 -7.30 -16.16 -1.93
N ASP A 235 -8.44 -15.62 -2.34
CA ASP A 235 -9.18 -16.16 -3.47
C ASP A 235 -8.50 -15.73 -4.79
N PRO A 236 -8.02 -16.69 -5.62
CA PRO A 236 -7.31 -16.38 -6.86
C PRO A 236 -8.20 -15.69 -7.91
N ASP A 237 -9.52 -15.82 -7.78
CA ASP A 237 -10.51 -15.19 -8.64
C ASP A 237 -11.16 -13.96 -7.96
N PHE A 238 -10.62 -13.54 -6.81
CA PHE A 238 -11.16 -12.41 -6.05
C PHE A 238 -10.92 -11.07 -6.74
N ASN A 239 -11.94 -10.21 -6.70
CA ASN A 239 -11.88 -8.82 -7.11
C ASN A 239 -12.35 -7.92 -5.96
N CYS A 240 -11.80 -6.70 -5.87
CA CYS A 240 -12.08 -5.71 -4.82
C CYS A 240 -13.56 -5.25 -4.71
N CYS A 241 -14.45 -5.75 -5.58
CA CYS A 241 -15.87 -5.39 -5.67
C CYS A 241 -16.82 -6.61 -5.61
N GLY A 242 -16.34 -7.82 -5.30
CA GLY A 242 -17.13 -9.06 -5.34
C GLY A 242 -16.97 -9.85 -6.65
N PRO A 243 -17.93 -10.74 -7.01
CA PRO A 243 -17.79 -11.67 -8.14
C PRO A 243 -17.64 -10.96 -9.50
N ILE A 244 -16.83 -11.55 -10.38
CA ILE A 244 -16.40 -10.95 -11.66
C ILE A 244 -17.56 -10.85 -12.66
N ASN A 245 -17.84 -9.64 -13.17
CA ASN A 245 -18.76 -9.43 -14.30
C ASN A 245 -18.01 -9.09 -15.59
N VAL A 246 -17.91 -10.07 -16.48
CA VAL A 246 -17.15 -10.00 -17.74
C VAL A 246 -17.76 -9.04 -18.78
N GLN A 247 -19.03 -8.64 -18.62
CA GLN A 247 -19.78 -7.84 -19.59
C GLN A 247 -19.55 -6.32 -19.47
N GLY A 248 -18.96 -5.84 -18.37
CA GLY A 248 -18.80 -4.40 -18.08
C GLY A 248 -17.43 -3.78 -18.40
N PHE A 249 -16.48 -4.52 -18.95
CA PHE A 249 -15.09 -4.03 -19.09
C PHE A 249 -14.79 -3.38 -20.44
N SER A 250 -14.25 -2.16 -20.39
CA SER A 250 -13.59 -1.50 -21.53
C SER A 250 -12.38 -2.31 -22.01
N ARG A 251 -12.18 -2.37 -23.33
CA ARG A 251 -11.03 -3.07 -23.96
C ARG A 251 -9.71 -2.65 -23.28
N GLY A 252 -8.96 -3.62 -22.74
CA GLY A 252 -7.56 -3.44 -22.32
C GLY A 252 -7.26 -3.50 -20.80
N SER A 253 -8.25 -3.42 -19.91
CA SER A 253 -8.01 -3.61 -18.46
C SER A 253 -8.01 -5.09 -18.07
N PRO A 254 -7.11 -5.54 -17.16
CA PRO A 254 -7.11 -6.93 -16.72
C PRO A 254 -8.45 -7.29 -16.06
N VAL A 255 -9.05 -8.43 -16.41
CA VAL A 255 -10.39 -8.86 -15.93
C VAL A 255 -10.35 -9.68 -14.63
N CYS A 256 -9.21 -10.32 -14.35
CA CYS A 256 -8.95 -11.10 -13.15
C CYS A 256 -7.47 -11.01 -12.78
N VAL A 257 -7.09 -11.54 -11.61
CA VAL A 257 -5.69 -11.56 -11.16
C VAL A 257 -4.80 -12.32 -12.15
N LEU A 258 -5.30 -13.41 -12.74
CA LEU A 258 -4.54 -14.18 -13.74
C LEU A 258 -4.25 -13.38 -15.02
N ASP A 259 -5.24 -12.64 -15.54
CA ASP A 259 -5.04 -11.74 -16.69
C ASP A 259 -4.05 -10.62 -16.34
N ALA A 260 -4.11 -10.09 -15.11
CA ALA A 260 -3.13 -9.12 -14.63
C ALA A 260 -1.70 -9.69 -14.56
N VAL A 261 -1.52 -10.89 -14.01
CA VAL A 261 -0.22 -11.59 -13.94
C VAL A 261 0.40 -11.75 -15.32
N LEU A 262 -0.40 -12.14 -16.31
CA LEU A 262 0.06 -12.30 -17.70
C LEU A 262 0.46 -10.94 -18.32
N ARG A 263 -0.35 -9.90 -18.13
CA ARG A 263 -0.09 -8.54 -18.67
C ARG A 263 1.10 -7.84 -18.00
N HIS A 264 1.38 -8.14 -16.74
CA HIS A 264 2.55 -7.63 -16.02
C HIS A 264 3.85 -8.38 -16.38
N GLY A 265 3.78 -9.41 -17.24
CA GLY A 265 4.97 -10.15 -17.64
C GLY A 265 5.59 -10.94 -16.49
N CYS A 266 4.79 -11.34 -15.50
CA CYS A 266 5.26 -12.13 -14.37
C CYS A 266 5.88 -13.47 -14.82
N GLU A 267 6.77 -14.01 -14.01
CA GLU A 267 7.37 -15.33 -14.23
C GLU A 267 6.33 -16.46 -14.20
N PRO A 268 6.61 -17.61 -14.84
CA PRO A 268 5.66 -18.73 -14.93
C PRO A 268 5.20 -19.26 -13.57
N ALA A 269 5.99 -19.05 -12.51
CA ALA A 269 5.66 -19.46 -11.15
C ALA A 269 4.35 -18.82 -10.63
N PHE A 270 4.05 -17.57 -10.98
CA PHE A 270 2.78 -16.93 -10.59
C PHE A 270 1.58 -17.62 -11.24
N VAL A 271 1.71 -17.96 -12.53
CA VAL A 271 0.67 -18.67 -13.28
C VAL A 271 0.47 -20.07 -12.70
N ARG A 272 1.56 -20.81 -12.43
CA ARG A 272 1.49 -22.14 -11.79
C ARG A 272 0.78 -22.08 -10.44
N LEU A 273 1.11 -21.09 -9.60
CA LEU A 273 0.44 -20.89 -8.32
C LEU A 273 -1.07 -20.61 -8.50
N LEU A 274 -1.45 -19.68 -9.37
CA LEU A 274 -2.87 -19.40 -9.62
C LEU A 274 -3.61 -20.65 -10.13
N VAL A 275 -3.00 -21.39 -11.06
CA VAL A 275 -3.55 -22.66 -11.53
C VAL A 275 -3.69 -23.62 -10.36
N ASP A 276 -2.65 -23.86 -9.56
CA ASP A 276 -2.63 -24.85 -8.47
C ASP A 276 -3.66 -24.57 -7.38
N PHE A 277 -3.91 -23.28 -7.09
CA PHE A 277 -4.90 -22.81 -6.12
C PHE A 277 -6.31 -22.66 -6.71
N GLY A 278 -6.50 -22.97 -7.99
CA GLY A 278 -7.82 -23.16 -8.58
C GLY A 278 -8.42 -21.96 -9.28
N ALA A 279 -7.59 -21.01 -9.75
CA ALA A 279 -8.05 -19.90 -10.59
C ALA A 279 -8.87 -20.38 -11.79
N ASP A 280 -9.93 -19.65 -12.13
CA ASP A 280 -10.75 -19.89 -13.30
C ASP A 280 -10.07 -19.34 -14.56
N LEU A 281 -9.54 -20.26 -15.36
CA LEU A 281 -8.80 -19.94 -16.57
C LEU A 281 -9.70 -19.40 -17.69
N ASN A 282 -11.02 -19.57 -17.59
CA ASN A 282 -11.98 -19.10 -18.60
C ASN A 282 -12.20 -17.59 -18.52
N LEU A 283 -11.83 -16.96 -17.40
CA LEU A 283 -11.91 -15.51 -17.21
C LEU A 283 -10.92 -14.74 -18.10
N VAL A 284 -9.87 -15.41 -18.57
CA VAL A 284 -8.83 -14.82 -19.41
C VAL A 284 -9.21 -14.89 -20.89
N LYS A 285 -9.33 -13.72 -21.53
CA LYS A 285 -9.57 -13.59 -22.98
C LYS A 285 -8.23 -13.64 -23.74
N VAL A 286 -7.92 -14.79 -24.34
CA VAL A 286 -6.64 -15.06 -25.05
C VAL A 286 -6.40 -14.11 -26.21
N GLU A 287 -7.46 -13.74 -26.93
CA GLU A 287 -7.42 -12.81 -28.05
C GLU A 287 -6.86 -11.43 -27.65
N ALA A 288 -7.04 -11.04 -26.38
CA ALA A 288 -6.57 -9.76 -25.85
C ALA A 288 -5.12 -9.78 -25.33
N LEU A 289 -4.42 -10.92 -25.44
CA LEU A 289 -3.03 -11.12 -25.02
C LEU A 289 -2.05 -11.21 -26.22
N GLY A 290 -2.55 -11.13 -27.46
CA GLY A 290 -1.77 -11.20 -28.70
C GLY A 290 -0.98 -9.92 -29.04
N ALA A 291 -0.24 -9.96 -30.16
CA ALA A 291 0.72 -8.95 -30.62
C ALA A 291 0.18 -7.50 -30.79
N GLU A 292 -1.13 -7.29 -30.70
CA GLU A 292 -1.77 -5.97 -30.67
C GLU A 292 -1.96 -5.40 -29.25
N ALA A 293 -1.44 -6.06 -28.21
CA ALA A 293 -1.43 -5.52 -26.86
C ALA A 293 -0.51 -4.28 -26.81
N THR A 294 -1.11 -3.10 -26.96
CA THR A 294 -0.51 -1.76 -26.84
C THR A 294 -0.07 -1.41 -25.42
N GLY A 295 0.42 -2.40 -24.66
CA GLY A 295 0.93 -2.25 -23.30
C GLY A 295 2.44 -2.00 -23.28
N ARG A 296 2.91 -1.24 -22.28
CA ARG A 296 4.35 -0.99 -22.05
C ARG A 296 5.16 -2.25 -21.67
N VAL A 297 4.48 -3.31 -21.23
CA VAL A 297 5.10 -4.58 -20.80
C VAL A 297 4.62 -5.71 -21.72
N LYS A 298 5.57 -6.45 -22.28
CA LYS A 298 5.30 -7.60 -23.15
C LYS A 298 4.97 -8.81 -22.28
N VAL A 299 3.94 -9.57 -22.67
CA VAL A 299 3.56 -10.82 -22.01
C VAL A 299 4.76 -11.79 -22.03
N ASN A 300 5.08 -12.38 -20.89
CA ASN A 300 6.13 -13.39 -20.79
C ASN A 300 5.70 -14.66 -21.55
N ALA A 301 6.51 -15.08 -22.53
CA ALA A 301 6.19 -16.20 -23.41
C ALA A 301 6.06 -17.53 -22.64
N GLU A 302 6.97 -17.81 -21.71
CA GLU A 302 6.94 -19.04 -20.90
C GLU A 302 5.70 -19.09 -20.00
N ALA A 303 5.34 -17.95 -19.39
CA ALA A 303 4.15 -17.85 -18.55
C ALA A 303 2.86 -18.06 -19.37
N LEU A 304 2.84 -17.53 -20.60
CA LEU A 304 1.73 -17.72 -21.53
C LEU A 304 1.60 -19.18 -21.99
N GLU A 305 2.71 -19.87 -22.25
CA GLU A 305 2.69 -21.30 -22.60
C GLU A 305 2.20 -22.16 -21.43
N VAL A 306 2.65 -21.90 -20.20
CA VAL A 306 2.12 -22.56 -19.01
C VAL A 306 0.62 -22.34 -18.86
N PHE A 307 0.13 -21.13 -19.11
CA PHE A 307 -1.29 -20.83 -19.09
C PHE A 307 -2.07 -21.61 -20.16
N LYS A 308 -1.58 -21.64 -21.41
CA LYS A 308 -2.20 -22.39 -22.51
C LYS A 308 -2.23 -23.89 -22.23
N GLU A 309 -1.14 -24.45 -21.73
CA GLU A 309 -1.03 -25.85 -21.33
C GLU A 309 -2.05 -26.18 -20.22
N ALA A 310 -2.16 -25.34 -19.20
CA ALA A 310 -3.12 -25.51 -18.11
C ALA A 310 -4.58 -25.41 -18.60
N ARG A 311 -4.87 -24.55 -19.58
CA ARG A 311 -6.21 -24.41 -20.17
C ARG A 311 -6.58 -25.58 -21.08
N GLY A 312 -5.60 -26.18 -21.76
CA GLY A 312 -5.81 -27.33 -22.65
C GLY A 312 -5.96 -28.67 -21.92
N ARG A 313 -5.63 -28.74 -20.63
CA ARG A 313 -5.70 -29.97 -19.83
C ARG A 313 -6.81 -29.91 -18.79
N THR A 314 -7.49 -31.04 -18.59
CA THR A 314 -8.39 -31.20 -17.45
C THR A 314 -7.58 -31.33 -16.17
N ARG A 315 -7.99 -30.62 -15.11
CA ARG A 315 -7.40 -30.73 -13.78
C ARG A 315 -7.51 -32.17 -13.26
N SER A 316 -6.49 -32.65 -12.57
CA SER A 316 -6.55 -33.97 -11.94
C SER A 316 -7.62 -33.99 -10.86
N LEU A 317 -8.21 -35.17 -10.61
CA LEU A 317 -9.21 -35.35 -9.54
C LEU A 317 -8.65 -34.89 -8.18
N LEU A 318 -7.38 -35.20 -7.88
CA LEU A 318 -6.71 -34.76 -6.66
C LEU A 318 -6.65 -33.23 -6.55
N SER A 319 -6.30 -32.53 -7.63
CA SER A 319 -6.29 -31.07 -7.68
C SER A 319 -7.67 -30.48 -7.41
N LEU A 320 -8.71 -31.04 -8.04
CA LEU A 320 -10.11 -30.64 -7.83
C LEU A 320 -10.55 -30.88 -6.39
N CYS A 321 -10.22 -32.02 -5.80
CA CYS A 321 -10.51 -32.32 -4.39
C CYS A 321 -9.84 -31.31 -3.46
N ARG A 322 -8.55 -30.98 -3.69
CA ARG A 322 -7.84 -29.95 -2.90
C ARG A 322 -8.53 -28.60 -2.97
N ILE A 323 -8.86 -28.14 -4.18
CA ILE A 323 -9.54 -26.86 -4.40
C ILE A 323 -10.90 -26.86 -3.68
N ALA A 324 -11.69 -27.94 -3.84
CA ALA A 324 -12.99 -28.07 -3.22
C ALA A 324 -12.91 -28.02 -1.69
N VAL A 325 -12.01 -28.80 -1.07
CA VAL A 325 -11.83 -28.83 0.39
C VAL A 325 -11.41 -27.45 0.92
N ARG A 326 -10.43 -26.80 0.30
CA ARG A 326 -9.99 -25.46 0.70
C ARG A 326 -11.10 -24.42 0.58
N ARG A 327 -11.89 -24.46 -0.50
CA ARG A 327 -13.05 -23.55 -0.70
C ARG A 327 -14.16 -23.80 0.33
N ILE A 328 -14.45 -25.05 0.67
CA ILE A 328 -15.47 -25.42 1.66
C ILE A 328 -15.06 -24.93 3.06
N LEU A 329 -13.81 -25.12 3.44
CA LEU A 329 -13.29 -24.61 4.71
C LEU A 329 -13.26 -23.08 4.70
N GLY A 330 -12.80 -22.47 3.62
CA GLY A 330 -12.57 -21.03 3.54
C GLY A 330 -11.37 -20.62 4.42
N LYS A 331 -10.88 -19.40 4.19
CA LYS A 331 -9.64 -18.88 4.81
C LYS A 331 -9.59 -18.96 6.35
N SER A 332 -10.73 -18.81 7.03
CA SER A 332 -10.82 -18.82 8.49
C SER A 332 -10.78 -20.22 9.13
N ARG A 333 -10.82 -21.30 8.34
CA ARG A 333 -10.87 -22.68 8.83
C ARG A 333 -9.83 -23.59 8.17
N LEU A 334 -8.84 -23.02 7.47
CA LEU A 334 -7.77 -23.79 6.83
C LEU A 334 -6.85 -24.48 7.84
N ASP A 335 -6.69 -23.88 9.02
CA ASP A 335 -5.98 -24.44 10.16
C ASP A 335 -6.59 -25.78 10.63
N LEU A 336 -7.92 -25.95 10.51
CA LEU A 336 -8.62 -27.19 10.85
C LEU A 336 -8.18 -28.40 10.01
N ILE A 337 -7.56 -28.20 8.84
CA ILE A 337 -7.03 -29.30 8.01
C ILE A 337 -6.08 -30.19 8.82
N ARG A 338 -5.29 -29.59 9.74
CA ARG A 338 -4.36 -30.34 10.58
C ARG A 338 -5.06 -31.30 11.55
N SER A 339 -6.31 -31.00 11.92
CA SER A 339 -7.13 -31.81 12.82
C SER A 339 -7.92 -32.92 12.12
N LEU A 340 -7.95 -32.95 10.78
CA LEU A 340 -8.73 -33.94 10.04
C LEU A 340 -8.18 -35.37 10.26
N PRO A 341 -9.05 -36.39 10.38
CA PRO A 341 -8.66 -37.79 10.55
C PRO A 341 -8.22 -38.42 9.21
N ILE A 342 -7.21 -37.81 8.56
CA ILE A 342 -6.63 -38.24 7.28
C ILE A 342 -5.10 -38.36 7.42
N PRO A 343 -4.42 -39.12 6.55
CA PRO A 343 -2.96 -39.21 6.56
C PRO A 343 -2.24 -37.86 6.39
N ASP A 344 -1.11 -37.68 7.05
CA ASP A 344 -0.34 -36.42 7.01
C ASP A 344 0.11 -35.98 5.61
N PRO A 345 0.49 -36.88 4.67
CA PRO A 345 0.75 -36.48 3.29
C PRO A 345 -0.48 -35.83 2.62
N ILE A 346 -1.70 -36.25 2.97
CA ILE A 346 -2.90 -35.62 2.42
C ILE A 346 -3.11 -34.24 3.07
N LYS A 347 -2.86 -34.09 4.37
CA LYS A 347 -2.94 -32.79 5.06
C LYS A 347 -1.96 -31.78 4.44
N GLN A 348 -0.71 -32.19 4.25
CA GLN A 348 0.34 -31.36 3.65
C GLN A 348 0.00 -31.02 2.18
N PHE A 349 -0.59 -31.95 1.43
CA PHE A 349 -1.12 -31.69 0.09
C PHE A 349 -2.24 -30.65 0.07
N LEU A 350 -3.19 -30.73 1.01
CA LEU A 350 -4.29 -29.78 1.15
C LEU A 350 -3.82 -28.38 1.61
N LEU A 351 -2.75 -28.32 2.40
CA LEU A 351 -2.16 -27.07 2.89
C LEU A 351 -1.13 -26.43 1.94
N HIS A 352 -0.78 -27.10 0.83
CA HIS A 352 0.34 -26.69 -0.03
C HIS A 352 1.67 -26.55 0.75
N GLU A 353 1.92 -27.47 1.68
CA GLU A 353 3.13 -27.54 2.50
C GLU A 353 4.23 -28.44 1.89
N HIS A 354 3.92 -29.16 0.79
CA HIS A 354 4.90 -29.97 0.07
C HIS A 354 5.70 -29.14 -0.95
N THR A 355 7.03 -29.23 -0.85
CA THR A 355 8.03 -28.88 -1.88
C THR A 355 8.17 -29.97 -2.92
#